data_AF-A0AA35J568-F1
#
_entry.id   AF-A0AA35J568-F1
#
_cell.length_a   1.000
_cell.length_b   1.000
_cell.length_c   1.000
_cell.angle_alpha   90.00
_cell.angle_beta   90.00
_cell.angle_gamma   90.00
#
_symmetry.space_group_name_H-M   'P 1'
#
loop_
_entity.id
_entity.type
_entity.pdbx_description
1 polymer ?
#
loop_
_entity_poly.entity_id
_entity_poly.type
_entity_poly.pdbx_seq_one_letter_code
_entity_poly.pdbx_strand_id
1 'polypeptide(L)'
;MNVLSSFLLKKVTDGLKDEQRLKIEMTNRKDLPECLHFNRERRMPIAQVSGEDGFFIFPSQQSFENFEYSKKKLFEMGMELGPDGIGIPLLQIIDCTLSSSKTSRQKSNAKDVPYYKIFKFILKTADEPPPYAVTKIVSSKNGLILYKVPLYDICSNITTRASNYRFIGTIPTEPSSLDMANRDSDRNLDTRVDNLNLRWKVSYSPVVTNDHYKLTLLTDRELNLLDKDEVRIAKNRMIIDRSRQNGYRFVVAHYTREFSASVFKKVSQEAHLIIGERCTDQGSFGLNRIPELTEELGCQSLLIHYLEYMNRKRRDARRRVVRGRNFMTETLSTDATNSANFFA
;
A
#
# COMPACT_ATOMS: atom_id res chain seq x y z
N MET A 1 15.53 -31.88 21.82
CA MET A 1 15.06 -30.58 22.36
C MET A 1 14.37 -29.81 21.23
N ASN A 2 13.12 -29.41 21.44
CA ASN A 2 12.13 -29.10 20.40
C ASN A 2 12.40 -27.79 19.63
N VAL A 3 12.62 -27.90 18.32
CA VAL A 3 12.75 -26.78 17.36
C VAL A 3 11.51 -25.85 17.39
N LEU A 4 10.34 -26.40 17.70
CA LEU A 4 9.09 -25.66 17.91
C LEU A 4 9.14 -24.71 19.12
N SER A 5 9.80 -25.11 20.21
CA SER A 5 9.90 -24.30 21.43
C SER A 5 10.82 -23.08 21.25
N SER A 6 11.93 -23.25 20.52
CA SER A 6 12.83 -22.14 20.17
C SER A 6 12.21 -21.17 19.17
N PHE A 7 11.36 -21.65 18.25
CA PHE A 7 10.68 -20.79 17.27
C PHE A 7 9.57 -19.95 17.93
N LEU A 8 8.86 -20.54 18.90
CA LEU A 8 7.82 -19.84 19.68
C LEU A 8 8.43 -18.82 20.65
N LEU A 9 9.50 -19.17 21.37
CA LEU A 9 10.19 -18.21 22.26
C LEU A 9 10.77 -17.02 21.48
N LYS A 10 11.35 -17.25 20.30
CA LYS A 10 11.89 -16.18 19.45
C LYS A 10 10.80 -15.23 18.95
N LYS A 11 9.63 -15.76 18.55
CA LYS A 11 8.45 -14.94 18.20
C LYS A 11 7.91 -14.10 19.35
N VAL A 12 7.96 -14.61 20.58
CA VAL A 12 7.50 -13.88 21.77
C VAL A 12 8.48 -12.77 22.16
N THR A 13 9.79 -13.02 22.09
CA THR A 13 10.82 -12.00 22.38
C THR A 13 10.98 -10.96 21.27
N ASP A 14 10.75 -11.33 20.01
CA ASP A 14 10.71 -10.37 18.88
C ASP A 14 9.40 -9.56 18.92
N GLY A 15 8.26 -10.19 19.27
CA GLY A 15 6.96 -9.53 19.44
C GLY A 15 6.94 -8.42 20.51
N LEU A 16 7.66 -8.59 21.62
CA LEU A 16 7.78 -7.58 22.69
C LEU A 16 8.67 -6.38 22.31
N LYS A 17 9.63 -6.54 21.37
CA LYS A 17 10.40 -5.42 20.80
C LYS A 17 9.68 -4.78 19.60
N ASP A 18 8.77 -5.51 18.95
CA ASP A 18 8.05 -5.09 17.75
C ASP A 18 6.89 -4.10 18.01
N GLU A 19 6.23 -4.15 19.18
CA GLU A 19 5.13 -3.21 19.49
C GLU A 19 5.59 -1.75 19.62
N GLN A 20 6.83 -1.50 20.08
CA GLN A 20 7.38 -0.14 20.12
C GLN A 20 7.82 0.36 18.74
N ARG A 21 8.15 -0.55 17.81
CA ARG A 21 8.71 -0.21 16.48
C ARG A 21 7.65 0.34 15.52
N LEU A 22 6.40 -0.13 15.67
CA LEU A 22 5.23 0.23 14.88
C LEU A 22 4.28 1.21 15.60
N LYS A 23 4.70 1.72 16.76
CA LYS A 23 3.87 2.59 17.59
C LYS A 23 3.65 3.94 16.89
N ILE A 24 2.39 4.31 16.71
CA ILE A 24 2.00 5.68 16.36
C ILE A 24 2.00 6.54 17.62
N GLU A 25 2.57 7.75 17.52
CA GLU A 25 2.54 8.73 18.61
C GLU A 25 1.12 9.33 18.71
N MET A 26 0.38 8.95 19.76
CA MET A 26 -0.86 9.62 20.12
C MET A 26 -0.53 11.00 20.69
N THR A 27 -1.19 12.03 20.18
CA THR A 27 -0.83 13.41 20.47
C THR A 27 -1.99 14.37 20.29
N ASN A 28 -2.01 15.44 21.07
CA ASN A 28 -2.89 16.61 20.91
C ASN A 28 -2.05 17.90 20.87
N ARG A 29 -0.79 17.77 20.48
CA ARG A 29 0.20 18.83 20.48
C ARG A 29 -0.22 19.98 19.56
N LYS A 30 -0.26 21.19 20.12
CA LYS A 30 -0.68 22.40 19.41
C LYS A 30 0.27 22.84 18.29
N ASP A 31 1.51 22.37 18.31
CA ASP A 31 2.50 22.64 17.26
C ASP A 31 2.35 21.71 16.04
N LEU A 32 1.45 20.73 16.10
CA LEU A 32 1.05 19.91 14.96
C LEU A 32 -0.31 20.36 14.40
N PRO A 33 -0.53 20.24 13.08
CA PRO A 33 -1.83 20.42 12.46
C PRO A 33 -2.92 19.56 13.10
N GLU A 34 -4.16 20.07 13.07
CA GLU A 34 -5.30 19.44 13.73
C GLU A 34 -5.60 18.02 13.22
N CYS A 35 -5.38 17.77 11.92
CA CYS A 35 -5.52 16.45 11.30
C CYS A 35 -4.51 15.41 11.83
N LEU A 36 -3.46 15.84 12.54
CA LEU A 36 -2.45 14.99 13.15
C LEU A 36 -2.63 14.80 14.68
N HIS A 37 -3.74 15.30 15.25
CA HIS A 37 -4.04 15.13 16.67
C HIS A 37 -4.63 13.74 16.94
N PHE A 38 -3.78 12.73 16.88
CA PHE A 38 -4.20 11.34 16.99
C PHE A 38 -4.59 10.95 18.42
N ASN A 39 -5.75 10.31 18.52
CA ASN A 39 -6.23 9.69 19.75
C ASN A 39 -6.53 8.20 19.59
N ARG A 40 -6.34 7.65 18.38
CA ARG A 40 -6.57 6.25 18.05
C ARG A 40 -5.58 5.76 17.01
N GLU A 41 -5.31 4.47 17.02
CA GLU A 41 -4.62 3.75 15.95
C GLU A 41 -5.63 2.90 15.17
N ARG A 42 -5.58 2.95 13.83
CA ARG A 42 -6.29 2.01 12.96
C ARG A 42 -5.30 1.10 12.25
N ARG A 43 -5.61 -0.19 12.19
CA ARG A 43 -4.85 -1.20 11.44
C ARG A 43 -5.67 -1.70 10.28
N MET A 44 -5.16 -1.51 9.07
CA MET A 44 -5.83 -1.79 7.81
C MET A 44 -5.04 -2.86 7.03
N PRO A 45 -5.50 -4.12 7.07
CA PRO A 45 -4.84 -5.21 6.35
C PRO A 45 -4.95 -5.04 4.85
N ILE A 46 -3.86 -5.30 4.14
CA ILE A 46 -3.81 -5.41 2.68
C ILE A 46 -3.77 -6.90 2.34
N ALA A 47 -4.65 -7.33 1.44
CA ALA A 47 -4.78 -8.72 1.06
C ALA A 47 -4.89 -8.91 -0.45
N GLN A 48 -4.45 -10.08 -0.90
CA GLN A 48 -4.68 -10.58 -2.24
C GLN A 48 -5.78 -11.65 -2.18
N VAL A 49 -6.76 -11.56 -3.08
CA VAL A 49 -7.86 -12.53 -3.18
C VAL A 49 -7.67 -13.36 -4.46
N SER A 50 -7.70 -14.69 -4.32
CA SER A 50 -7.53 -15.62 -5.43
C SER A 50 -8.67 -15.47 -6.43
N GLY A 51 -8.33 -15.27 -7.71
CA GLY A 51 -9.30 -15.10 -8.80
C GLY A 51 -9.77 -13.66 -9.00
N GLU A 52 -9.35 -12.73 -8.14
CA GLU A 52 -9.63 -11.31 -8.27
C GLU A 52 -8.35 -10.56 -8.66
N ASP A 53 -8.52 -9.48 -9.43
CA ASP A 53 -7.39 -8.66 -9.86
C ASP A 53 -6.93 -7.71 -8.75
N GLY A 54 -5.60 -7.63 -8.58
CA GLY A 54 -4.96 -6.64 -7.72
C GLY A 54 -5.04 -6.93 -6.23
N PHE A 55 -5.06 -5.87 -5.43
CA PHE A 55 -5.00 -5.95 -3.97
C PHE A 55 -6.11 -5.13 -3.32
N PHE A 56 -6.58 -5.61 -2.18
CA PHE A 56 -7.63 -4.99 -1.39
C PHE A 56 -7.06 -4.50 -0.07
N ILE A 57 -7.55 -3.38 0.43
CA ILE A 57 -7.29 -2.92 1.79
C ILE A 57 -8.58 -2.93 2.59
N PHE A 58 -8.55 -3.50 3.79
CA PHE A 58 -9.70 -3.60 4.68
C PHE A 58 -9.65 -2.49 5.74
N PRO A 59 -10.81 -1.94 6.16
CA PRO A 59 -10.87 -0.84 7.11
C PRO A 59 -10.43 -1.22 8.53
N SER A 60 -10.36 -2.52 8.83
CA SER A 60 -9.89 -3.05 10.11
C SER A 60 -9.44 -4.52 9.98
N GLN A 61 -8.71 -5.01 10.97
CA GLN A 61 -8.40 -6.44 11.12
C GLN A 61 -9.67 -7.29 11.23
N GLN A 62 -10.67 -6.81 11.97
CA GLN A 62 -11.96 -7.49 12.16
C GLN A 62 -12.72 -7.62 10.82
N SER A 63 -12.70 -6.58 9.99
CA SER A 63 -13.31 -6.64 8.65
C SER A 63 -12.61 -7.66 7.76
N PHE A 64 -11.28 -7.71 7.79
CA PHE A 64 -10.51 -8.73 7.07
C PHE A 64 -10.82 -10.15 7.54
N GLU A 65 -10.85 -10.37 8.86
CA GLU A 65 -11.13 -11.70 9.44
C GLU A 65 -12.55 -12.17 9.14
N ASN A 66 -13.53 -11.27 9.20
CA ASN A 66 -14.90 -11.59 8.81
C ASN A 66 -14.99 -11.95 7.32
N PHE A 67 -14.28 -11.20 6.48
CA PHE A 67 -14.18 -11.50 5.05
C PHE A 67 -13.57 -12.89 4.81
N GLU A 68 -12.45 -13.21 5.46
CA GLU A 68 -11.78 -14.52 5.35
C GLU A 68 -12.69 -15.66 5.83
N TYR A 69 -13.34 -15.48 6.99
CA TYR A 69 -14.22 -16.47 7.59
C TYR A 69 -15.43 -16.78 6.72
N SER A 70 -15.96 -15.77 6.03
CA SER A 70 -17.14 -15.92 5.17
C SER A 70 -16.92 -16.92 4.02
N LYS A 71 -15.66 -17.26 3.66
CA LYS A 71 -15.21 -18.27 2.66
C LYS A 71 -15.85 -18.18 1.26
N LYS A 72 -16.75 -17.24 1.04
CA LYS A 72 -17.46 -16.96 -0.20
C LYS A 72 -16.51 -16.24 -1.13
N LYS A 73 -16.62 -16.51 -2.44
CA LYS A 73 -15.96 -15.63 -3.41
C LYS A 73 -16.49 -14.23 -3.16
N LEU A 74 -15.56 -13.29 -3.09
CA LEU A 74 -15.82 -11.87 -3.10
C LEU A 74 -16.93 -11.66 -4.16
N PHE A 75 -18.13 -11.29 -3.72
CA PHE A 75 -19.26 -10.95 -4.61
C PHE A 75 -20.11 -12.10 -5.21
N GLU A 76 -20.02 -13.35 -4.72
CA GLU A 76 -21.08 -14.33 -5.01
C GLU A 76 -22.33 -14.12 -4.13
N MET A 77 -23.50 -14.49 -4.66
CA MET A 77 -24.81 -14.34 -4.00
C MET A 77 -24.78 -14.85 -2.56
N GLY A 78 -25.05 -13.94 -1.62
CA GLY A 78 -25.32 -14.32 -0.23
C GLY A 78 -24.31 -13.87 0.81
N MET A 79 -23.41 -12.94 0.51
CA MET A 79 -22.74 -12.19 1.58
C MET A 79 -23.82 -11.47 2.42
N GLU A 80 -23.80 -11.66 3.73
CA GLU A 80 -24.70 -10.90 4.62
C GLU A 80 -24.11 -9.51 4.76
N LEU A 81 -24.80 -8.52 4.19
CA LEU A 81 -24.42 -7.12 4.36
C LEU A 81 -24.93 -6.67 5.73
N GLY A 82 -24.00 -6.42 6.64
CA GLY A 82 -24.28 -5.71 7.89
C GLY A 82 -24.34 -4.20 7.63
N PRO A 83 -25.12 -3.43 8.41
CA PRO A 83 -25.26 -1.98 8.24
C PRO A 83 -23.95 -1.21 8.55
N ASP A 84 -22.99 -1.85 9.19
CA ASP A 84 -21.66 -1.31 9.48
C ASP A 84 -20.63 -1.56 8.36
N GLY A 85 -20.93 -2.47 7.42
CA GLY A 85 -20.03 -2.87 6.35
C GLY A 85 -18.82 -3.69 6.81
N ILE A 86 -18.89 -4.38 7.95
CA ILE A 86 -17.82 -5.31 8.36
C ILE A 86 -17.75 -6.48 7.38
N GLY A 87 -16.53 -6.88 6.99
CA GLY A 87 -16.31 -7.91 5.96
C GLY A 87 -16.15 -7.34 4.55
N ILE A 88 -16.35 -6.03 4.37
CA ILE A 88 -16.23 -5.37 3.07
C ILE A 88 -14.87 -4.65 3.01
N PRO A 89 -14.07 -4.83 1.93
CA PRO A 89 -12.85 -4.05 1.73
C PRO A 89 -13.19 -2.57 1.54
N LEU A 90 -12.30 -1.68 1.95
CA LEU A 90 -12.46 -0.23 1.77
C LEU A 90 -12.07 0.20 0.35
N LEU A 91 -10.87 -0.21 -0.09
CA LEU A 91 -10.31 0.13 -1.39
C LEU A 91 -9.77 -1.10 -2.11
N GLN A 92 -9.70 -1.03 -3.44
CA GLN A 92 -9.01 -2.00 -4.29
C GLN A 92 -8.14 -1.28 -5.31
N ILE A 93 -6.89 -1.69 -5.46
CA ILE A 93 -6.00 -1.26 -6.55
C ILE A 93 -5.87 -2.36 -7.60
N ILE A 94 -5.98 -2.01 -8.88
CA ILE A 94 -5.75 -2.91 -10.01
C ILE A 94 -4.69 -2.34 -10.96
N ASP A 95 -4.00 -3.23 -11.68
CA ASP A 95 -3.06 -2.88 -12.76
C ASP A 95 -3.77 -2.91 -14.10
N CYS A 96 -3.77 -1.77 -14.80
CA CYS A 96 -4.44 -1.62 -16.10
C CYS A 96 -3.56 -2.04 -17.27
N THR A 97 -2.25 -2.19 -17.08
CA THR A 97 -1.29 -2.51 -18.14
C THR A 97 -1.45 -3.93 -18.69
N LEU A 98 -1.98 -4.85 -17.87
CA LEU A 98 -2.24 -6.23 -18.27
C LEU A 98 -3.47 -6.36 -19.19
N SER A 99 -4.47 -5.48 -19.04
CA SER A 99 -5.70 -5.54 -19.85
C SER A 99 -5.51 -5.05 -21.28
N SER A 100 -4.44 -4.27 -21.56
CA SER A 100 -4.10 -3.78 -22.89
C SER A 100 -3.50 -4.85 -23.84
N SER A 101 -3.31 -6.09 -23.39
CA SER A 101 -2.47 -7.07 -24.12
C SER A 101 -3.17 -7.95 -25.17
N LYS A 102 -4.42 -7.69 -25.59
CA LYS A 102 -5.08 -8.56 -26.58
C LYS A 102 -5.53 -7.93 -27.90
N THR A 103 -5.66 -6.62 -28.05
CA THR A 103 -6.10 -6.05 -29.36
C THR A 103 -5.56 -4.67 -29.73
N SER A 104 -4.72 -4.03 -28.90
CA SER A 104 -4.24 -2.68 -29.21
C SER A 104 -2.73 -2.62 -29.34
N ARG A 105 -2.23 -2.85 -30.56
CA ARG A 105 -0.95 -2.29 -31.03
C ARG A 105 -1.12 -0.84 -31.46
N GLN A 106 -1.95 -0.05 -30.78
CA GLN A 106 -1.88 1.40 -30.93
C GLN A 106 -0.94 1.93 -29.86
N LYS A 107 0.30 2.17 -30.28
CA LYS A 107 1.18 3.18 -29.69
C LYS A 107 0.48 4.54 -29.85
N SER A 108 -0.49 4.84 -29.00
CA SER A 108 -0.91 6.22 -28.83
C SER A 108 0.16 6.88 -27.96
N ASN A 109 0.73 7.98 -28.46
CA ASN A 109 1.60 8.88 -27.70
C ASN A 109 0.81 9.65 -26.61
N ALA A 110 -0.24 9.06 -26.05
CA ALA A 110 -1.05 9.66 -25.01
C ALA A 110 -0.24 9.65 -23.71
N LYS A 111 0.20 10.84 -23.28
CA LYS A 111 1.05 11.04 -22.09
C LYS A 111 0.38 10.62 -20.77
N ASP A 112 -0.90 10.27 -20.78
CA ASP A 112 -1.72 10.09 -19.57
C ASP A 112 -2.53 8.78 -19.56
N VAL A 113 -1.93 7.66 -19.98
CA VAL A 113 -2.57 6.35 -19.81
C VAL A 113 -2.40 5.89 -18.35
N PRO A 114 -3.48 5.60 -17.62
CA PRO A 114 -3.39 5.15 -16.23
C PRO A 114 -2.73 3.78 -16.14
N TYR A 115 -1.72 3.67 -15.28
CA TYR A 115 -1.05 2.40 -14.97
C TYR A 115 -1.87 1.60 -13.97
N TYR A 116 -2.46 2.29 -13.00
CA TYR A 116 -3.27 1.68 -11.95
C TYR A 116 -4.59 2.41 -11.80
N LYS A 117 -5.58 1.70 -11.27
CA LYS A 117 -6.86 2.28 -10.84
C LYS A 117 -7.17 1.88 -9.42
N ILE A 118 -7.62 2.83 -8.62
CA ILE A 118 -8.15 2.59 -7.29
C ILE A 118 -9.66 2.72 -7.33
N PHE A 119 -10.33 1.72 -6.76
CA PHE A 119 -11.77 1.73 -6.52
C PHE A 119 -12.05 1.81 -5.03
N LYS A 120 -13.14 2.49 -4.69
CA LYS A 120 -13.70 2.55 -3.34
C LYS A 120 -14.98 1.72 -3.26
N PHE A 121 -15.19 1.07 -2.14
CA PHE A 121 -16.45 0.38 -1.85
C PHE A 121 -17.32 1.26 -0.96
N ILE A 122 -18.58 1.42 -1.34
CA ILE A 122 -19.55 2.26 -0.62
C ILE A 122 -20.80 1.42 -0.37
N LEU A 123 -21.22 1.37 0.89
CA LEU A 123 -22.46 0.72 1.29
C LEU A 123 -23.55 1.78 1.47
N LYS A 124 -24.72 1.54 0.89
CA LYS A 124 -25.89 2.40 0.98
C LYS A 124 -27.14 1.58 1.25
N THR A 125 -28.15 2.21 1.81
CA THR A 125 -29.50 1.64 1.86
C THR A 125 -30.15 1.71 0.48
N ALA A 126 -31.12 0.85 0.21
CA ALA A 126 -31.82 0.79 -1.08
C ALA A 126 -32.64 2.05 -1.39
N ASP A 127 -32.97 2.83 -0.35
CA ASP A 127 -33.71 4.09 -0.46
C ASP A 127 -32.79 5.28 -0.77
N GLU A 128 -31.47 5.13 -0.56
CA GLU A 128 -30.51 6.17 -0.89
C GLU A 128 -30.16 6.14 -2.39
N PRO A 129 -29.96 7.31 -3.02
CA PRO A 129 -29.52 7.35 -4.40
C PRO A 129 -28.11 6.75 -4.56
N PRO A 130 -27.76 6.21 -5.74
CA PRO A 130 -26.40 5.78 -6.04
C PRO A 130 -25.41 6.92 -5.79
N PRO A 131 -24.22 6.63 -5.24
CA PRO A 131 -23.32 7.67 -4.79
C PRO A 131 -22.79 8.53 -5.96
N TYR A 132 -22.65 7.95 -7.16
CA TYR A 132 -22.18 8.64 -8.36
C TYR A 132 -22.83 8.07 -9.63
N ALA A 133 -22.70 8.79 -10.75
CA ALA A 133 -23.21 8.35 -12.05
C ALA A 133 -22.49 7.10 -12.60
N VAL A 134 -21.19 6.96 -12.32
CA VAL A 134 -20.37 5.82 -12.76
C VAL A 134 -20.12 4.90 -11.58
N THR A 135 -21.06 4.00 -11.30
CA THR A 135 -20.94 3.04 -10.19
C THR A 135 -21.32 1.64 -10.65
N LYS A 136 -20.61 0.63 -10.15
CA LYS A 136 -20.95 -0.77 -10.36
C LYS A 136 -21.64 -1.29 -9.11
N ILE A 137 -22.86 -1.81 -9.26
CA ILE A 137 -23.50 -2.59 -8.18
C ILE A 137 -22.76 -3.92 -8.07
N VAL A 138 -22.27 -4.18 -6.88
CA VAL A 138 -21.50 -5.37 -6.55
C VAL A 138 -22.41 -6.41 -5.89
N SER A 139 -23.30 -5.96 -5.00
CA SER A 139 -24.26 -6.80 -4.31
C SER A 139 -25.47 -5.96 -3.89
N SER A 140 -26.64 -6.59 -3.81
CA SER A 140 -27.85 -6.00 -3.23
C SER A 140 -28.55 -7.07 -2.41
N LYS A 141 -28.69 -6.85 -1.10
CA LYS A 141 -29.29 -7.80 -0.16
C LYS A 141 -29.79 -7.07 1.10
N ASN A 142 -30.91 -7.52 1.65
CA ASN A 142 -31.48 -7.00 2.91
C ASN A 142 -31.69 -5.47 2.92
N GLY A 143 -32.09 -4.89 1.78
CA GLY A 143 -32.26 -3.44 1.66
C GLY A 143 -30.95 -2.64 1.68
N LEU A 144 -29.80 -3.30 1.54
CA LEU A 144 -28.49 -2.68 1.40
C LEU A 144 -27.91 -2.96 0.02
N ILE A 145 -27.27 -1.95 -0.56
CA ILE A 145 -26.62 -2.00 -1.86
C ILE A 145 -25.15 -1.66 -1.68
N LEU A 146 -24.28 -2.59 -2.11
CA LEU A 146 -22.84 -2.38 -2.14
C LEU A 146 -22.44 -1.92 -3.54
N TYR A 147 -21.82 -0.74 -3.60
CA TYR A 147 -21.27 -0.15 -4.80
C TYR A 147 -19.75 -0.27 -4.82
N LYS A 148 -19.19 -0.50 -6.00
CA LYS A 148 -17.78 -0.30 -6.32
C LYS A 148 -17.66 0.90 -7.26
N VAL A 149 -16.95 1.92 -6.82
CA VAL A 149 -16.85 3.20 -7.51
C VAL A 149 -15.39 3.48 -7.88
N PRO A 150 -15.09 3.99 -9.09
CA PRO A 150 -13.75 4.43 -9.40
C PRO A 150 -13.42 5.68 -8.57
N LEU A 151 -12.24 5.69 -7.94
CA LEU A 151 -11.79 6.79 -7.09
C LEU A 151 -10.63 7.56 -7.76
N TYR A 152 -9.55 6.85 -8.11
CA TYR A 152 -8.36 7.44 -8.73
C TYR A 152 -7.86 6.63 -9.92
N ASP A 153 -7.52 7.35 -10.99
CA ASP A 153 -6.66 6.87 -12.07
C ASP A 153 -5.21 7.30 -11.75
N ILE A 154 -4.27 6.35 -11.66
CA ILE A 154 -2.87 6.64 -11.32
C ILE A 154 -2.02 6.64 -12.58
N CYS A 155 -1.55 7.82 -12.95
CA CYS A 155 -0.60 8.01 -14.05
C CYS A 155 0.82 8.04 -13.48
N SER A 156 1.76 7.38 -14.16
CA SER A 156 3.17 7.44 -13.80
C SER A 156 3.97 8.19 -14.86
N ASN A 157 4.77 9.15 -14.43
CA ASN A 157 5.76 9.82 -15.24
C ASN A 157 7.15 9.42 -14.71
N ILE A 158 7.77 8.48 -15.41
CA ILE A 158 9.08 7.96 -15.05
C ILE A 158 10.12 8.67 -15.91
N THR A 159 10.99 9.42 -15.26
CA THR A 159 12.19 10.03 -15.86
C THR A 159 13.43 9.25 -15.44
N THR A 160 14.58 9.55 -16.05
CA THR A 160 15.87 8.93 -15.66
C THR A 160 16.32 9.26 -14.24
N ARG A 161 15.72 10.26 -13.58
CA ARG A 161 16.14 10.72 -12.25
C ARG A 161 15.08 10.57 -11.18
N ALA A 162 13.81 10.41 -11.56
CA ALA A 162 12.70 10.38 -10.64
C ALA A 162 11.48 9.68 -11.26
N SER A 163 10.69 9.04 -10.42
CA SER A 163 9.34 8.61 -10.79
C SER A 163 8.34 9.48 -10.04
N ASN A 164 7.33 9.96 -10.76
CA ASN A 164 6.20 10.69 -10.20
C ASN A 164 4.92 9.88 -10.49
N TYR A 165 4.12 9.68 -9.46
CA TYR A 165 2.83 9.03 -9.49
C TYR A 165 1.76 10.07 -9.13
N ARG A 166 0.93 10.40 -10.11
CA ARG A 166 -0.17 11.35 -9.95
C ARG A 166 -1.49 10.59 -9.86
N PHE A 167 -2.24 10.83 -8.81
CA PHE A 167 -3.58 10.28 -8.64
C PHE A 167 -4.58 11.31 -9.16
N ILE A 168 -5.25 10.95 -10.24
CA ILE A 168 -6.24 11.80 -10.91
C ILE A 168 -7.60 11.35 -10.42
N GLY A 169 -8.28 12.22 -9.65
CA GLY A 169 -9.63 11.95 -9.14
C GLY A 169 -10.59 11.70 -10.31
N THR A 170 -11.30 10.57 -10.29
CA THR A 170 -12.32 10.26 -11.30
C THR A 170 -13.69 10.83 -10.96
N ILE A 171 -13.83 11.40 -9.76
CA ILE A 171 -15.05 12.00 -9.24
C ILE A 171 -14.76 13.49 -8.96
N PRO A 172 -15.59 14.43 -9.46
CA PRO A 172 -15.33 15.88 -9.34
C PRO A 172 -15.25 16.44 -7.90
N THR A 173 -15.79 15.72 -6.92
CA THR A 173 -15.88 16.16 -5.52
C THR A 173 -14.70 15.73 -4.66
N GLU A 174 -13.81 14.88 -5.18
CA GLU A 174 -12.66 14.36 -4.43
C GLU A 174 -11.43 15.29 -4.61
N PRO A 175 -10.56 15.42 -3.59
CA PRO A 175 -9.41 16.31 -3.63
C PRO A 175 -8.49 16.05 -4.83
N SER A 176 -8.03 17.16 -5.42
CA SER A 176 -7.57 17.21 -6.82
C SER A 176 -6.16 16.67 -7.09
N SER A 177 -5.38 16.32 -6.07
CA SER A 177 -4.04 15.74 -6.30
C SER A 177 -3.48 15.04 -5.07
N LEU A 178 -3.54 13.71 -5.07
CA LEU A 178 -2.70 12.87 -4.22
C LEU A 178 -1.47 12.51 -5.05
N ASP A 179 -0.34 13.18 -4.82
CA ASP A 179 0.88 12.96 -5.60
C ASP A 179 1.95 12.25 -4.77
N MET A 180 2.69 11.35 -5.41
CA MET A 180 3.83 10.66 -4.81
C MET A 180 5.03 10.72 -5.75
N ALA A 181 6.22 11.01 -5.24
CA ALA A 181 7.44 11.04 -6.04
C ALA A 181 8.60 10.37 -5.32
N ASN A 182 9.45 9.68 -6.06
CA ASN A 182 10.75 9.22 -5.57
C ASN A 182 11.86 9.57 -6.56
N ARG A 183 13.10 9.61 -6.06
CA ARG A 183 14.28 9.63 -6.92
C ARG A 183 14.57 8.23 -7.43
N ASP A 184 15.14 8.15 -8.62
CA ASP A 184 15.68 6.89 -9.10
C ASP A 184 16.73 6.38 -8.11
N SER A 185 16.78 5.06 -7.90
CA SER A 185 17.55 4.36 -6.86
C SER A 185 17.16 4.59 -5.38
N ASP A 186 16.29 5.56 -5.06
CA ASP A 186 15.74 5.72 -3.70
C ASP A 186 14.35 5.08 -3.60
N ARG A 187 14.13 4.34 -2.51
CA ARG A 187 12.84 3.75 -2.19
C ARG A 187 11.93 4.70 -1.44
N ASN A 188 12.45 5.78 -0.86
CA ASN A 188 11.64 6.78 -0.16
C ASN A 188 10.68 7.47 -1.13
N LEU A 189 9.44 7.69 -0.70
CA LEU A 189 8.42 8.37 -1.49
C LEU A 189 7.96 9.63 -0.76
N ASP A 190 8.15 10.77 -1.41
CA ASP A 190 7.65 12.06 -0.98
C ASP A 190 6.22 12.22 -1.43
N THR A 191 5.38 12.81 -0.57
CA THR A 191 3.99 13.06 -0.86
C THR A 191 3.51 14.35 -0.20
N ARG A 192 2.35 14.84 -0.62
CA ARG A 192 1.66 15.96 0.00
C ARG A 192 0.20 15.56 0.23
N VAL A 193 -0.25 15.72 1.47
CA VAL A 193 -1.63 15.43 1.91
C VAL A 193 -2.07 16.56 2.81
N ASP A 194 -3.25 17.14 2.62
CA ASP A 194 -3.73 18.31 3.38
C ASP A 194 -2.72 19.46 3.47
N ASN A 195 -1.99 19.74 2.38
CA ASN A 195 -0.89 20.70 2.32
C ASN A 195 0.33 20.37 3.22
N LEU A 196 0.34 19.21 3.87
CA LEU A 196 1.46 18.72 4.67
C LEU A 196 2.46 17.99 3.79
N ASN A 197 3.75 18.35 3.92
CA ASN A 197 4.82 17.63 3.24
C ASN A 197 5.17 16.39 4.07
N LEU A 198 4.96 15.22 3.49
CA LEU A 198 5.16 13.93 4.14
C LEU A 198 6.15 13.09 3.34
N ARG A 199 6.80 12.13 4.01
CA ARG A 199 7.72 11.18 3.37
C ARG A 199 7.52 9.78 3.92
N TRP A 200 7.20 8.84 3.04
CA TRP A 200 7.30 7.42 3.28
C TRP A 200 8.76 7.00 3.22
N LYS A 201 9.39 6.88 4.39
CA LYS A 201 10.79 6.50 4.52
C LYS A 201 10.93 5.01 4.77
N VAL A 202 11.76 4.33 3.98
CA VAL A 202 12.08 2.92 4.23
C VAL A 202 12.87 2.80 5.53
N SER A 203 12.38 1.98 6.46
CA SER A 203 13.11 1.59 7.66
C SER A 203 13.86 0.29 7.37
N TYR A 204 15.13 0.41 6.98
CA TYR A 204 15.98 -0.76 6.75
C TYR A 204 16.20 -1.50 8.08
N SER A 205 15.81 -2.77 8.12
CA SER A 205 16.26 -3.73 9.13
C SER A 205 17.25 -4.69 8.47
N PRO A 206 18.50 -4.78 8.94
CA PRO A 206 19.49 -5.71 8.39
C PRO A 206 19.11 -7.20 8.59
N VAL A 207 18.15 -7.49 9.48
CA VAL A 207 17.79 -8.86 9.87
C VAL A 207 16.64 -9.44 9.04
N VAL A 208 15.80 -8.59 8.43
CA VAL A 208 14.65 -9.03 7.63
C VAL A 208 14.52 -8.11 6.43
N THR A 209 14.43 -8.66 5.22
CA THR A 209 14.03 -7.91 4.03
C THR A 209 12.58 -7.45 4.18
N ASN A 210 12.34 -6.45 5.02
CA ASN A 210 11.02 -5.92 5.30
C ASN A 210 10.78 -4.70 4.43
N ASP A 211 9.73 -4.78 3.63
CA ASP A 211 9.10 -3.63 3.00
C ASP A 211 8.33 -2.89 4.10
N HIS A 212 9.08 -2.23 4.99
CA HIS A 212 8.55 -1.39 6.06
C HIS A 212 8.87 0.08 5.78
N TYR A 213 7.81 0.86 5.65
CA TYR A 213 7.85 2.29 5.43
C TYR A 213 7.22 3.02 6.62
N LYS A 214 7.88 4.09 7.08
CA LYS A 214 7.34 5.03 8.05
C LYS A 214 6.97 6.31 7.34
N LEU A 215 5.73 6.75 7.45
CA LEU A 215 5.31 8.06 7.00
C LEU A 215 5.65 9.09 8.07
N THR A 216 6.54 10.02 7.75
CA THR A 216 6.94 11.09 8.67
C THR A 216 6.55 12.45 8.12
N LEU A 217 6.09 13.33 9.01
CA LEU A 217 6.00 14.76 8.72
C LEU A 217 7.40 15.33 8.48
N LEU A 218 7.56 15.99 7.33
CA LEU A 218 8.80 16.70 7.02
C LEU A 218 8.79 18.06 7.72
N THR A 219 9.93 18.44 8.27
CA THR A 219 10.13 19.78 8.81
C THR A 219 10.16 20.82 7.69
N ASP A 220 9.95 22.09 8.02
CA ASP A 220 9.96 23.21 7.05
C ASP A 220 11.27 23.33 6.26
N ARG A 221 12.36 22.75 6.78
CA ARG A 221 13.70 22.76 6.16
C ARG A 221 13.95 21.57 5.25
N GLU A 222 13.22 20.47 5.43
CA GLU A 222 13.40 19.28 4.61
C GLU A 222 12.79 19.50 3.22
N LEU A 223 13.59 19.21 2.19
CA LEU A 223 13.14 19.24 0.81
C LEU A 223 12.16 18.11 0.57
N ASN A 224 11.06 18.43 -0.11
CA ASN A 224 10.12 17.47 -0.68
C ASN A 224 10.28 17.48 -2.21
N LEU A 225 10.25 16.32 -2.87
CA LEU A 225 10.38 16.22 -4.32
C LEU A 225 9.23 16.89 -5.10
N LEU A 226 8.10 17.13 -4.42
CA LEU A 226 6.94 17.86 -4.94
C LEU A 226 6.99 19.36 -4.60
N ASP A 227 8.10 19.85 -4.03
CA ASP A 227 8.31 21.28 -3.82
C ASP A 227 8.48 22.00 -5.18
N LYS A 228 7.80 23.15 -5.32
CA LYS A 228 8.07 24.07 -6.42
C LYS A 228 9.49 24.62 -6.32
N ASP A 229 10.07 25.01 -7.46
CA ASP A 229 11.46 25.50 -7.52
C ASP A 229 11.74 26.66 -6.55
N GLU A 230 10.80 27.60 -6.43
CA GLU A 230 10.88 28.73 -5.51
C GLU A 230 11.01 28.28 -4.04
N VAL A 231 10.18 27.32 -3.63
CA VAL A 231 10.19 26.74 -2.27
C VAL A 231 11.51 26.01 -2.02
N ARG A 232 11.98 25.23 -3.00
CA ARG A 232 13.24 24.50 -2.91
C ARG A 232 14.44 25.44 -2.77
N ILE A 233 14.48 26.52 -3.54
CA ILE A 233 15.52 27.56 -3.45
C ILE A 233 15.48 28.22 -2.07
N ALA A 234 14.30 28.58 -1.57
CA ALA A 234 14.13 29.20 -0.26
C ALA A 234 14.63 28.28 0.86
N LYS A 235 14.23 27.01 0.88
CA LYS A 235 14.68 26.01 1.87
C LYS A 235 16.20 25.83 1.87
N ASN A 236 16.82 25.77 0.68
CA ASN A 236 18.27 25.64 0.54
C ASN A 236 19.06 26.85 1.08
N ARG A 237 18.44 28.03 1.13
CA ARG A 237 19.06 29.26 1.68
C ARG A 237 18.92 29.38 3.20
N MET A 238 18.10 28.54 3.84
CA MET A 238 17.95 28.59 5.29
C MET A 238 19.18 28.03 6.00
N ILE A 239 19.75 28.79 6.93
CA ILE A 239 20.86 28.32 7.77
C ILE A 239 20.35 27.19 8.67
N ILE A 240 20.97 26.02 8.53
CA ILE A 240 20.62 24.84 9.31
C ILE A 240 21.19 25.00 10.72
N ASP A 241 20.38 25.51 11.64
CA ASP A 241 20.64 25.33 13.07
C ASP A 241 20.41 23.85 13.43
N ARG A 242 21.51 23.12 13.64
CA ARG A 242 21.53 21.69 13.98
C ARG A 242 20.89 21.40 15.34
N SER A 243 20.83 22.37 16.26
CA SER A 243 20.21 22.18 17.59
C SER A 243 18.69 22.00 17.51
N ARG A 244 18.06 22.55 16.46
CA ARG A 244 16.62 22.41 16.17
C ARG A 244 16.27 21.23 15.26
N GLN A 245 17.27 20.50 14.72
CA GLN A 245 17.04 19.35 13.84
C GLN A 245 16.59 18.08 14.58
N ASN A 246 16.75 18.04 15.91
CA ASN A 246 16.21 16.94 16.73
C ASN A 246 14.70 17.06 17.00
N GLY A 247 14.06 18.12 16.50
CA GLY A 247 12.62 18.37 16.67
C GLY A 247 11.78 17.57 15.67
N TYR A 248 11.22 16.46 16.17
CA TYR A 248 9.99 15.85 15.68
C TYR A 248 10.01 15.16 14.31
N ARG A 249 10.55 13.94 14.27
CA ARG A 249 10.08 12.93 13.32
C ARG A 249 8.74 12.37 13.80
N PHE A 250 7.69 13.18 13.72
CA PHE A 250 6.34 12.72 14.01
C PHE A 250 5.94 11.66 12.97
N VAL A 251 5.58 10.46 13.45
CA VAL A 251 5.22 9.33 12.58
C VAL A 251 3.70 9.28 12.45
N VAL A 252 3.23 9.45 11.22
CA VAL A 252 1.81 9.49 10.87
C VAL A 252 1.26 8.08 10.64
N ALA A 253 2.03 7.25 9.95
CA ALA A 253 1.60 5.93 9.55
C ALA A 253 2.79 4.98 9.34
N HIS A 254 2.51 3.69 9.35
CA HIS A 254 3.41 2.62 8.94
C HIS A 254 2.75 1.79 7.84
N TYR A 255 3.50 1.49 6.79
CA TYR A 255 3.20 0.36 5.92
C TYR A 255 4.21 -0.75 6.25
N THR A 256 3.74 -1.97 6.51
CA THR A 256 4.63 -3.09 6.86
C THR A 256 4.12 -4.41 6.33
N ARG A 257 5.04 -5.29 5.92
CA ARG A 257 4.74 -6.68 5.54
C ARG A 257 5.01 -7.69 6.66
N GLU A 258 5.28 -7.23 7.87
CA GLU A 258 5.64 -8.11 9.01
C GLU A 258 4.57 -9.14 9.36
N PHE A 259 3.31 -8.79 9.12
CA PHE A 259 2.17 -9.65 9.36
C PHE A 259 1.75 -10.41 8.10
N SER A 260 2.58 -10.46 7.06
CA SER A 260 2.26 -11.22 5.87
C SER A 260 2.10 -12.69 6.24
N ALA A 261 0.91 -13.24 6.00
CA ALA A 261 0.58 -14.61 6.31
C ALA A 261 0.04 -15.26 5.05
N SER A 262 0.91 -15.97 4.35
CA SER A 262 0.55 -16.76 3.18
C SER A 262 0.59 -18.24 3.56
N VAL A 263 -0.56 -18.74 4.03
CA VAL A 263 -0.85 -20.17 4.09
C VAL A 263 -1.85 -20.40 2.96
N PHE A 264 -1.75 -21.47 2.17
CA PHE A 264 -2.62 -21.83 1.04
C PHE A 264 -4.12 -21.54 1.26
N LYS A 265 -4.52 -20.29 1.08
CA LYS A 265 -5.83 -19.75 1.40
C LYS A 265 -6.33 -19.00 0.18
N LYS A 266 -7.65 -18.97 0.01
CA LYS A 266 -8.31 -18.16 -1.04
C LYS A 266 -8.02 -16.67 -0.88
N VAL A 267 -7.61 -16.25 0.32
CA VAL A 267 -7.26 -14.88 0.67
C VAL A 267 -5.91 -14.91 1.39
N SER A 268 -4.94 -14.14 0.90
CA SER A 268 -3.60 -14.03 1.48
C SER A 268 -3.44 -12.63 2.06
N GLN A 269 -3.12 -12.52 3.36
CA GLN A 269 -2.78 -11.23 3.97
C GLN A 269 -1.33 -10.89 3.63
N GLU A 270 -1.11 -9.78 2.96
CA GLU A 270 0.17 -9.43 2.36
C GLU A 270 0.93 -8.31 3.08
N ALA A 271 0.19 -7.40 3.74
CA ALA A 271 0.74 -6.26 4.48
C ALA A 271 -0.30 -5.63 5.42
N HIS A 272 0.11 -4.61 6.16
CA HIS A 272 -0.75 -3.68 6.89
C HIS A 272 -0.35 -2.24 6.61
N LEU A 273 -1.36 -1.37 6.57
CA LEU A 273 -1.24 0.04 6.89
C LEU A 273 -1.67 0.22 8.36
N ILE A 274 -0.84 0.88 9.16
CA ILE A 274 -1.13 1.26 10.54
C ILE A 274 -1.08 2.78 10.60
N ILE A 275 -2.15 3.43 11.03
CA ILE A 275 -2.31 4.88 10.92
C ILE A 275 -2.86 5.46 12.21
N GLY A 276 -2.37 6.66 12.58
CA GLY A 276 -3.00 7.47 13.62
C GLY A 276 -4.24 8.17 13.11
N GLU A 277 -5.32 8.11 13.87
CA GLU A 277 -6.57 8.79 13.56
C GLU A 277 -6.97 9.72 14.71
N ARG A 278 -7.63 10.81 14.34
CA ARG A 278 -8.47 11.56 15.27
C ARG A 278 -9.91 11.08 15.12
N CYS A 279 -10.42 10.39 16.13
CA CYS A 279 -11.79 9.88 16.17
C CYS A 279 -12.58 10.66 17.22
N THR A 280 -13.78 11.14 16.88
CA THR A 280 -14.71 11.74 17.86
C THR A 280 -15.73 10.74 18.40
N ASP A 281 -15.75 9.53 17.86
CA ASP A 281 -16.69 8.47 18.18
C ASP A 281 -16.01 7.14 18.55
N GLN A 282 -16.82 6.14 18.95
CA GLN A 282 -16.37 4.76 19.12
C GLN A 282 -16.09 4.17 17.74
N GLY A 283 -14.86 4.35 17.27
CA GLY A 283 -14.54 4.20 15.86
C GLY A 283 -14.96 2.87 15.23
N SER A 284 -15.48 2.96 14.02
CA SER A 284 -16.02 1.86 13.23
C SER A 284 -14.95 0.85 12.80
N PHE A 285 -15.31 -0.44 12.81
CA PHE A 285 -14.52 -1.54 12.23
C PHE A 285 -14.87 -1.80 10.76
N GLY A 286 -16.01 -1.32 10.26
CA GLY A 286 -16.45 -1.49 8.88
C GLY A 286 -16.23 -0.24 8.04
N LEU A 287 -17.13 0.04 7.10
CA LEU A 287 -17.00 1.15 6.13
C LEU A 287 -17.47 2.51 6.66
N ASN A 288 -18.17 2.52 7.80
CA ASN A 288 -18.72 3.76 8.34
C ASN A 288 -17.62 4.66 8.90
N ARG A 289 -17.70 5.97 8.63
CA ARG A 289 -16.89 7.03 9.27
C ARG A 289 -15.38 6.81 9.19
N ILE A 290 -14.88 6.43 8.02
CA ILE A 290 -13.43 6.44 7.76
C ILE A 290 -12.99 7.90 7.51
N PRO A 291 -11.99 8.42 8.24
CA PRO A 291 -11.45 9.77 7.98
C PRO A 291 -10.86 9.90 6.58
N GLU A 292 -10.97 11.07 5.96
CA GLU A 292 -10.44 11.35 4.61
C GLU A 292 -8.94 11.07 4.51
N LEU A 293 -8.15 11.58 5.47
CA LEU A 293 -6.71 11.28 5.57
C LEU A 293 -6.42 9.76 5.59
N THR A 294 -7.27 8.96 6.23
CA THR A 294 -7.13 7.50 6.26
C THR A 294 -7.38 6.88 4.89
N GLU A 295 -8.36 7.38 4.14
CA GLU A 295 -8.63 6.92 2.78
C GLU A 295 -7.48 7.29 1.84
N GLU A 296 -6.99 8.51 1.89
CA GLU A 296 -5.87 8.99 1.07
C GLU A 296 -4.59 8.20 1.36
N LEU A 297 -4.22 8.01 2.63
CA LEU A 297 -3.07 7.19 3.00
C LEU A 297 -3.29 5.71 2.69
N GLY A 298 -4.54 5.24 2.73
CA GLY A 298 -4.96 3.95 2.21
C GLY A 298 -4.62 3.79 0.72
N CYS A 299 -4.98 4.76 -0.11
CA CYS A 299 -4.64 4.81 -1.53
C CYS A 299 -3.13 4.78 -1.77
N GLN A 300 -2.35 5.58 -1.03
CA GLN A 300 -0.89 5.58 -1.13
C GLN A 300 -0.29 4.23 -0.73
N SER A 301 -0.78 3.62 0.36
CA SER A 301 -0.27 2.34 0.84
C SER A 301 -0.52 1.19 -0.14
N LEU A 302 -1.65 1.21 -0.85
CA LEU A 302 -1.95 0.26 -1.91
C LEU A 302 -0.98 0.41 -3.10
N LEU A 303 -0.66 1.64 -3.50
CA LEU A 303 0.35 1.88 -4.54
C LEU A 303 1.74 1.40 -4.08
N ILE A 304 2.18 1.75 -2.86
CA ILE A 304 3.44 1.27 -2.28
C ILE A 304 3.49 -0.26 -2.31
N HIS A 305 2.42 -0.92 -1.87
CA HIS A 305 2.33 -2.36 -1.87
C HIS A 305 2.51 -2.95 -3.28
N TYR A 306 1.83 -2.37 -4.27
CA TYR A 306 1.91 -2.82 -5.65
C TYR A 306 3.31 -2.64 -6.24
N LEU A 307 3.94 -1.47 -6.02
CA LEU A 307 5.30 -1.19 -6.47
C LEU A 307 6.30 -2.19 -5.90
N GLU A 308 6.19 -2.48 -4.60
CA GLU A 308 7.06 -3.45 -3.95
C GLU A 308 6.80 -4.88 -4.40
N TYR A 309 5.53 -5.25 -4.59
CA TYR A 309 5.16 -6.53 -5.18
C TYR A 309 5.80 -6.72 -6.56
N MET A 310 5.70 -5.72 -7.44
CA MET A 310 6.31 -5.77 -8.76
C MET A 310 7.84 -5.81 -8.70
N ASN A 311 8.46 -5.08 -7.78
CA ASN A 311 9.90 -5.14 -7.56
C ASN A 311 10.36 -6.53 -7.08
N ARG A 312 9.60 -7.19 -6.19
CA ARG A 312 9.86 -8.58 -5.79
C ARG A 312 9.73 -9.54 -6.97
N LYS A 313 8.64 -9.45 -7.73
CA LYS A 313 8.40 -10.30 -8.92
C LYS A 313 9.52 -10.16 -9.96
N ARG A 314 10.00 -8.94 -10.22
CA ARG A 314 11.14 -8.68 -11.11
C ARG A 314 12.45 -9.28 -10.57
N ARG A 315 12.72 -9.14 -9.27
CA ARG A 315 13.91 -9.73 -8.63
C ARG A 315 13.89 -11.25 -8.71
N ASP A 316 12.74 -11.89 -8.47
CA ASP A 316 12.61 -13.34 -8.53
C ASP A 316 12.73 -13.87 -9.96
N ALA A 317 12.16 -13.17 -10.96
CA ALA A 317 12.36 -13.49 -12.37
C ALA A 317 13.86 -13.44 -12.75
N ARG A 318 14.58 -12.38 -12.34
CA ARG A 318 16.03 -12.27 -12.56
C ARG A 318 16.81 -13.42 -11.90
N ARG A 319 16.48 -13.77 -10.65
CA ARG A 319 17.10 -14.90 -9.94
C ARG A 319 16.90 -16.22 -10.65
N ARG A 320 15.71 -16.47 -11.20
CA ARG A 320 15.42 -17.69 -11.99
C ARG A 320 16.25 -17.75 -13.26
N VAL A 321 16.41 -16.63 -13.97
CA VAL A 321 17.26 -16.56 -15.18
C VAL A 321 18.72 -16.84 -14.85
N VAL A 322 19.26 -16.27 -13.76
CA VAL A 322 20.64 -16.54 -13.33
C VAL A 322 20.83 -18.01 -12.98
N ARG A 323 19.90 -18.61 -12.23
CA ARG A 323 19.96 -20.04 -11.90
C ARG A 323 19.88 -20.94 -13.14
N GLY A 324 19.03 -20.60 -14.11
CA GLY A 324 18.93 -21.34 -15.37
C GLY A 324 20.20 -21.28 -16.23
N ARG A 325 20.91 -20.13 -16.24
CA ARG A 325 22.22 -20.00 -16.91
C ARG A 325 23.32 -20.80 -16.23
N ASN A 326 23.34 -20.83 -14.90
CA ASN A 326 24.30 -21.63 -14.14
C ASN A 326 24.07 -23.14 -14.33
N PHE A 327 22.81 -23.58 -14.44
CA PHE A 327 22.48 -24.97 -14.72
C PHE A 327 22.94 -25.41 -16.11
N MET A 328 22.79 -24.56 -17.14
CA MET A 328 23.28 -24.85 -18.50
C MET A 328 24.81 -24.88 -18.60
N THR A 329 25.51 -24.09 -17.80
CA THR A 329 26.99 -24.07 -17.76
C THR A 329 27.58 -25.23 -16.98
N GLU A 330 26.89 -25.75 -15.95
CA GLU A 330 27.25 -27.00 -15.28
C GLU A 330 27.01 -28.22 -16.17
N THR A 331 25.91 -28.30 -16.93
CA THR A 331 25.68 -29.42 -17.87
C THR A 331 26.73 -29.49 -18.98
N LEU A 332 27.22 -28.34 -19.47
CA LEU A 332 28.28 -28.28 -20.48
C LEU A 332 29.67 -28.61 -19.92
N SER A 333 29.91 -28.47 -18.61
CA SER A 333 31.19 -28.86 -18.00
C SER A 333 31.22 -30.35 -17.66
N THR A 334 30.09 -30.97 -17.31
CA THR A 334 30.00 -32.41 -17.07
C THR A 334 30.15 -33.25 -18.34
N ASP A 335 29.68 -32.76 -19.50
CA ASP A 335 29.85 -33.45 -20.79
C ASP A 335 31.29 -33.36 -21.34
N ALA A 336 32.05 -32.32 -20.96
CA ALA A 336 33.45 -32.18 -21.30
C ALA A 336 34.37 -33.09 -20.47
N THR A 337 33.95 -33.50 -19.26
CA THR A 337 34.70 -34.46 -18.43
C THR A 337 34.41 -35.93 -18.76
N ASN A 338 33.27 -36.26 -19.36
CA ASN A 338 32.94 -37.65 -19.73
C ASN A 338 33.43 -38.06 -21.12
N SER A 339 33.90 -37.13 -21.95
CA SER A 339 34.49 -37.41 -23.27
C SER A 339 36.01 -37.69 -23.21
N ALA A 340 36.66 -37.55 -22.05
CA ALA A 340 38.09 -37.79 -21.88
C ALA A 340 38.47 -39.20 -21.39
N ASN A 341 37.49 -40.08 -21.09
CA ASN A 341 37.75 -41.44 -20.57
C ASN A 341 37.38 -42.58 -21.54
N PHE A 342 37.24 -42.31 -22.84
CA PHE A 342 36.93 -43.34 -23.86
C PHE A 342 38.09 -43.66 -24.81
N PHE A 343 39.30 -43.20 -24.52
CA PHE A 343 40.52 -43.68 -25.15
C PHE A 343 41.58 -43.99 -24.07
N ALA A 344 41.55 -45.22 -23.56
CA ALA A 344 42.68 -45.88 -22.94
C ALA A 344 42.54 -47.39 -23.17
#